data_AF-A0AAX6GTG2-F1
#
_entry.id   AF-A0AAX6GTG2-F1
#
_cell.length_a   1.000
_cell.length_b   1.000
_cell.length_c   1.000
_cell.angle_alpha   90.00
_cell.angle_beta   90.00
_cell.angle_gamma   90.00
#
_symmetry.space_group_name_H-M   'P 1'
#
loop_
_entity.id
_entity.type
_entity.pdbx_description
1 polymer ?
#
loop_
_entity_poly.entity_id
_entity_poly.type
_entity_poly.pdbx_seq_one_letter_code
_entity_poly.pdbx_strand_id
1 'polypeptide(L)'
;MYGNQTNGGSSFFSGGGFMPSQATQTTDHSSSSSSSTKVRGAQGVLPLTVKQISEAYHSNDDKSSFAIDGIDASNVRLLGLVMSKAERITDVSFTLDDGTGRIDVNRWVNETSDTSEMAIIENGMYVTISGTLKGFQGKNMLLPSRSGL
;
A
#
# COMPACT_ATOMS: atom_id res chain seq x y z
N MET A 1 67.41 19.05 -43.67
CA MET A 1 66.79 18.67 -44.95
C MET A 1 65.81 17.52 -44.70
N TYR A 2 64.83 17.33 -45.60
CA TYR A 2 63.73 16.35 -45.49
C TYR A 2 64.23 14.88 -45.56
N GLY A 3 63.47 13.85 -45.14
CA GLY A 3 62.09 13.88 -44.62
C GLY A 3 61.50 12.51 -44.21
N ASN A 4 60.18 12.46 -44.04
CA ASN A 4 59.38 11.40 -43.38
C ASN A 4 59.26 10.05 -44.13
N GLN A 5 58.78 9.02 -43.40
CA GLN A 5 57.75 7.97 -43.73
C GLN A 5 58.10 6.61 -43.06
N THR A 6 57.22 5.72 -42.55
CA THR A 6 55.83 5.68 -42.01
C THR A 6 55.76 4.42 -41.07
N ASN A 7 54.67 3.83 -40.51
CA ASN A 7 53.22 4.03 -40.56
C ASN A 7 52.53 3.43 -39.30
N GLY A 8 51.35 3.95 -38.90
CA GLY A 8 50.35 3.28 -38.03
C GLY A 8 50.71 3.10 -36.55
N GLY A 9 49.75 2.98 -35.63
CA GLY A 9 48.29 3.07 -35.76
C GLY A 9 47.63 2.52 -34.50
N SER A 10 46.93 3.36 -33.73
CA SER A 10 46.48 3.02 -32.37
C SER A 10 45.13 2.32 -32.29
N SER A 11 44.91 1.66 -31.15
CA SER A 11 43.66 1.49 -30.39
C SER A 11 43.33 0.01 -30.14
N PHE A 12 43.38 -0.48 -28.90
CA PHE A 12 42.58 -0.18 -27.70
C PHE A 12 41.51 -1.28 -27.51
N PHE A 13 41.76 -2.10 -26.51
CA PHE A 13 41.11 -3.37 -26.20
C PHE A 13 39.66 -3.16 -25.74
N SER A 14 38.72 -3.95 -26.28
CA SER A 14 37.29 -3.83 -26.01
C SER A 14 36.61 -5.20 -26.06
N GLY A 15 35.58 -5.39 -25.21
CA GLY A 15 34.60 -6.48 -25.32
C GLY A 15 35.00 -7.83 -24.73
N GLY A 16 34.76 -8.03 -23.42
CA GLY A 16 34.58 -9.37 -22.84
C GLY A 16 33.14 -9.82 -22.97
N GLY A 17 32.85 -10.78 -23.86
CA GLY A 17 31.49 -11.28 -24.12
C GLY A 17 31.23 -12.67 -23.54
N PHE A 18 30.05 -12.88 -22.95
CA PHE A 18 29.62 -14.19 -22.45
C PHE A 18 29.00 -15.01 -23.60
N MET A 19 29.38 -16.29 -23.73
CA MET A 19 28.81 -17.21 -24.73
C MET A 19 27.60 -17.97 -24.17
N PRO A 20 26.41 -17.93 -24.82
CA PRO A 20 25.36 -18.91 -24.58
C PRO A 20 25.66 -20.22 -25.33
N SER A 21 25.28 -21.35 -24.73
CA SER A 21 25.39 -22.68 -25.37
C SER A 21 24.23 -22.96 -26.34
N GLN A 22 24.53 -23.75 -27.38
CA GLN A 22 23.62 -24.04 -28.49
C GLN A 22 22.70 -25.24 -28.20
N ALA A 23 21.39 -25.11 -28.45
CA ALA A 23 20.47 -26.24 -28.61
C ALA A 23 19.31 -25.92 -29.58
N THR A 24 19.33 -26.56 -30.75
CA THR A 24 18.22 -26.92 -31.68
C THR A 24 16.92 -26.10 -31.74
N GLN A 25 16.56 -25.67 -32.95
CA GLN A 25 15.22 -25.21 -33.34
C GLN A 25 14.16 -26.34 -33.31
N THR A 26 12.92 -25.98 -32.96
CA THR A 26 11.68 -26.52 -33.57
C THR A 26 10.66 -25.37 -33.72
N THR A 27 9.59 -25.58 -34.48
CA THR A 27 8.75 -24.53 -35.09
C THR A 27 7.60 -24.00 -34.24
N ASP A 28 7.16 -22.79 -34.58
CA ASP A 28 5.86 -22.13 -34.32
C ASP A 28 4.99 -22.58 -33.13
N HIS A 29 4.70 -21.63 -32.24
CA HIS A 29 3.37 -21.02 -32.25
C HIS A 29 3.38 -19.63 -31.59
N SER A 30 2.55 -18.72 -32.11
CA SER A 30 2.43 -17.34 -31.63
C SER A 30 1.66 -17.26 -30.32
N SER A 31 2.38 -17.01 -29.22
CA SER A 31 1.80 -16.33 -28.06
C SER A 31 2.73 -15.20 -27.61
N SER A 32 2.27 -13.96 -27.77
CA SER A 32 2.92 -12.79 -27.20
C SER A 32 2.67 -12.78 -25.69
N SER A 33 3.47 -13.55 -24.95
CA SER A 33 3.62 -13.41 -23.50
C SER A 33 4.30 -12.07 -23.20
N SER A 34 3.56 -10.99 -23.44
CA SER A 34 3.97 -9.63 -23.11
C SER A 34 4.47 -9.62 -21.68
N SER A 35 5.72 -9.22 -21.50
CA SER A 35 6.37 -9.06 -20.20
C SER A 35 5.74 -7.87 -19.46
N SER A 36 4.48 -8.05 -19.06
CA SER A 36 3.88 -7.36 -17.95
C SER A 36 4.61 -7.82 -16.69
N THR A 37 5.83 -7.30 -16.54
CA THR A 37 6.44 -7.04 -15.24
C THR A 37 5.37 -6.32 -14.45
N LYS A 38 4.60 -7.08 -13.67
CA LYS A 38 3.64 -6.52 -12.72
C LYS A 38 4.49 -5.77 -11.71
N VAL A 39 4.72 -4.49 -12.01
CA VAL A 39 5.07 -3.48 -11.05
C VAL A 39 3.97 -3.58 -10.01
N ARG A 40 4.26 -4.31 -8.93
CA ARG A 40 3.40 -4.38 -7.76
C ARG A 40 3.50 -3.00 -7.16
N GLY A 41 2.66 -2.08 -7.66
CA GLY A 41 2.63 -0.69 -7.24
C GLY A 41 2.61 -0.67 -5.72
N ALA A 42 3.59 0.00 -5.13
CA ALA A 42 3.80 -0.02 -3.69
C ALA A 42 2.46 0.28 -3.02
N GLN A 43 1.98 -0.67 -2.21
CA GLN A 43 0.67 -0.59 -1.56
C GLN A 43 0.77 0.48 -0.46
N GLY A 44 0.62 1.72 -0.88
CA GLY A 44 0.81 2.90 -0.06
C GLY A 44 -0.35 3.09 0.92
N VAL A 45 -0.07 3.80 2.01
CA VAL A 45 -1.12 4.24 2.95
C VAL A 45 -1.72 5.53 2.40
N LEU A 46 -2.94 5.48 1.86
CA LEU A 46 -3.60 6.64 1.27
C LEU A 46 -4.18 7.57 2.36
N PRO A 47 -3.80 8.86 2.41
CA PRO A 47 -4.51 9.82 3.25
C PRO A 47 -5.90 10.09 2.64
N LEU A 48 -6.96 9.85 3.42
CA LEU A 48 -8.34 9.94 2.95
C LEU A 48 -9.24 10.63 3.99
N THR A 49 -10.46 10.95 3.55
CA THR A 49 -11.59 11.31 4.42
C THR A 49 -12.55 10.14 4.60
N VAL A 50 -13.30 10.13 5.70
CA VAL A 50 -14.35 9.13 5.96
C VAL A 50 -15.42 9.19 4.88
N LYS A 51 -15.75 10.38 4.36
CA LYS A 51 -16.66 10.53 3.22
C LYS A 51 -16.17 9.74 2.00
N GLN A 52 -14.93 9.94 1.55
CA GLN A 52 -14.38 9.22 0.38
C GLN A 52 -14.43 7.69 0.57
N ILE A 53 -14.14 7.21 1.79
CA ILE A 53 -14.23 5.78 2.14
C ILE A 53 -15.69 5.28 2.08
N SER A 54 -16.64 6.09 2.52
CA SER A 54 -18.06 5.76 2.43
C SER A 54 -18.55 5.72 0.97
N GLU A 55 -18.12 6.66 0.13
CA GLU A 55 -18.49 6.72 -1.29
C GLU A 55 -17.88 5.53 -2.06
N ALA A 56 -16.61 5.20 -1.81
CA ALA A 56 -15.95 4.01 -2.36
C ALA A 56 -16.61 2.68 -1.96
N TYR A 57 -17.14 2.57 -0.73
CA TYR A 57 -17.86 1.38 -0.29
C TYR A 57 -19.23 1.23 -0.96
N HIS A 58 -19.93 2.33 -1.21
CA HIS A 58 -21.22 2.31 -1.88
C HIS A 58 -21.11 2.16 -3.41
N SER A 59 -19.96 2.46 -4.01
CA SER A 59 -19.70 2.27 -5.44
C SER A 59 -19.30 0.83 -5.84
N ASN A 60 -19.07 -0.05 -4.86
CA ASN A 60 -18.66 -1.44 -5.10
C ASN A 60 -19.75 -2.43 -4.67
N ASP A 61 -20.36 -3.14 -5.63
CA ASP A 61 -21.40 -4.15 -5.36
C ASP A 61 -20.91 -5.30 -4.46
N ASP A 62 -19.66 -5.76 -4.64
CA ASP A 62 -19.07 -6.87 -3.88
C ASP A 62 -18.66 -6.47 -2.45
N LYS A 63 -18.61 -5.17 -2.14
CA LYS A 63 -18.35 -4.59 -0.79
C LYS A 63 -17.13 -5.15 -0.04
N SER A 64 -16.17 -5.69 -0.79
CA SER A 64 -15.04 -6.48 -0.29
C SER A 64 -13.68 -5.87 -0.61
N SER A 65 -13.62 -5.03 -1.63
CA SER A 65 -12.46 -4.20 -1.99
C SER A 65 -12.81 -2.71 -1.87
N PHE A 66 -11.80 -1.88 -1.62
CA PHE A 66 -11.93 -0.43 -1.58
C PHE A 66 -11.05 0.15 -2.69
N ALA A 67 -11.63 0.93 -3.59
CA ALA A 67 -10.89 1.60 -4.65
C ALA A 67 -11.42 3.02 -4.86
N ILE A 68 -10.51 3.97 -5.09
CA ILE A 68 -10.81 5.38 -5.37
C ILE A 68 -10.04 5.76 -6.62
N ASP A 69 -10.73 6.28 -7.63
CA ASP A 69 -10.17 6.66 -8.93
C ASP A 69 -9.34 5.55 -9.62
N GLY A 70 -9.69 4.29 -9.36
CA GLY A 70 -8.98 3.10 -9.86
C GLY A 70 -7.73 2.69 -9.07
N ILE A 71 -7.40 3.40 -7.99
CA ILE A 71 -6.30 3.10 -7.06
C ILE A 71 -6.86 2.25 -5.90
N ASP A 72 -6.14 1.20 -5.50
CA ASP A 72 -6.50 0.43 -4.31
C ASP A 72 -6.39 1.30 -3.04
N ALA A 73 -7.44 1.27 -2.24
CA ALA A 73 -7.62 2.03 -1.01
C ALA A 73 -7.74 1.11 0.22
N SER A 74 -7.17 -0.09 0.18
CA SER A 74 -7.24 -1.06 1.29
C SER A 74 -6.53 -0.54 2.55
N ASN A 75 -5.43 0.21 2.40
CA ASN A 75 -4.63 0.75 3.49
C ASN A 75 -4.69 2.29 3.47
N VAL A 76 -5.15 2.87 4.58
CA VAL A 76 -5.54 4.28 4.64
C VAL A 76 -4.97 4.96 5.89
N ARG A 77 -4.88 6.29 5.84
CA ARG A 77 -4.61 7.15 6.99
C ARG A 77 -5.70 8.19 7.14
N LEU A 78 -6.29 8.23 8.33
CA LEU A 78 -7.30 9.22 8.73
C LEU A 78 -6.76 10.14 9.82
N LEU A 79 -7.35 11.33 9.93
CA LEU A 79 -7.20 12.25 11.06
C LEU A 79 -8.61 12.65 11.50
N GLY A 80 -8.92 12.52 12.79
CA GLY A 80 -10.25 12.87 13.29
C GLY A 80 -10.34 12.87 14.81
N LEU A 81 -11.51 13.30 15.31
CA LEU A 81 -11.87 13.38 16.71
C LEU A 81 -12.32 12.00 17.22
N VAL A 82 -11.77 11.55 18.34
CA VAL A 82 -12.17 10.32 19.03
C VAL A 82 -13.46 10.56 19.82
N MET A 83 -14.43 9.67 19.66
CA MET A 83 -15.68 9.65 20.41
C MET A 83 -16.09 8.23 20.80
N SER A 84 -16.95 8.11 21.81
CA SER A 84 -17.58 6.84 22.20
C SER A 84 -16.60 5.69 22.51
N LYS A 85 -15.39 5.99 23.00
CA LYS A 85 -14.39 4.97 23.38
C LYS A 85 -14.96 3.98 24.39
N ALA A 86 -14.81 2.70 24.07
CA ALA A 86 -15.14 1.56 24.92
C ALA A 86 -13.96 0.58 24.96
N GLU A 87 -13.54 0.21 26.17
CA GLU A 87 -12.45 -0.74 26.41
C GLU A 87 -13.02 -2.10 26.86
N ARG A 88 -12.39 -3.17 26.38
CA ARG A 88 -12.70 -4.56 26.72
C ARG A 88 -11.41 -5.37 26.87
N ILE A 89 -11.55 -6.59 27.38
CA ILE A 89 -10.43 -7.54 27.54
C ILE A 89 -9.78 -7.88 26.17
N THR A 90 -10.57 -7.93 25.10
CA THR A 90 -10.16 -8.33 23.74
C THR A 90 -9.88 -7.18 22.78
N ASP A 91 -10.45 -6.00 23.03
CA ASP A 91 -10.53 -4.91 22.06
C ASP A 91 -10.69 -3.55 22.74
N VAL A 92 -10.13 -2.52 22.10
CA VAL A 92 -10.52 -1.12 22.32
C VAL A 92 -11.17 -0.63 21.05
N SER A 93 -12.40 -0.11 21.18
CA SER A 93 -13.18 0.41 20.06
C SER A 93 -13.66 1.83 20.32
N PHE A 94 -13.77 2.62 19.25
CA PHE A 94 -14.23 4.01 19.30
C PHE A 94 -14.72 4.46 17.92
N THR A 95 -15.44 5.57 17.84
CA THR A 95 -15.79 6.21 16.57
C THR A 95 -14.83 7.37 16.31
N LEU A 96 -14.34 7.48 15.07
CA LEU A 96 -13.55 8.61 14.58
C LEU A 96 -14.42 9.52 13.71
N ASP A 97 -14.40 10.83 13.97
CA ASP A 97 -15.14 11.85 13.20
C ASP A 97 -14.16 12.87 12.59
N ASP A 98 -14.11 12.95 11.26
CA ASP A 98 -13.24 13.88 10.53
C ASP A 98 -13.96 15.14 10.03
N GLY A 99 -15.22 15.35 10.43
CA GLY A 99 -16.09 16.42 9.93
C GLY A 99 -16.71 16.16 8.56
N THR A 100 -16.30 15.09 7.85
CA THR A 100 -16.91 14.62 6.61
C THR A 100 -17.81 13.39 6.82
N GLY A 101 -17.50 12.59 7.84
CA GLY A 101 -18.26 11.42 8.25
C GLY A 101 -17.73 10.77 9.52
N ARG A 102 -18.34 9.65 9.91
CA ARG A 102 -17.98 8.85 11.09
C ARG A 102 -17.65 7.42 10.71
N ILE A 103 -16.55 6.88 11.25
CA ILE A 103 -16.13 5.50 11.04
C ILE A 103 -15.85 4.81 12.38
N ASP A 104 -16.26 3.55 12.50
CA ASP A 104 -15.98 2.73 13.68
C ASP A 104 -14.53 2.20 13.57
N VAL A 105 -13.76 2.32 14.65
CA VAL A 105 -12.36 1.87 14.77
C VAL A 105 -12.28 0.77 15.81
N ASN A 106 -11.49 -0.28 15.55
CA ASN A 106 -11.27 -1.39 16.48
C ASN A 106 -9.80 -1.82 16.50
N ARG A 107 -9.13 -1.66 17.65
CA ARG A 107 -7.79 -2.20 17.93
C ARG A 107 -7.94 -3.42 18.85
N TRP A 108 -7.63 -4.60 18.30
CA TRP A 108 -7.52 -5.83 19.07
C TRP A 108 -6.36 -5.75 20.07
N VAL A 109 -6.60 -6.20 21.30
CA VAL A 109 -5.63 -6.29 22.38
C VAL A 109 -5.10 -7.71 22.44
N ASN A 110 -3.79 -7.86 22.21
CA ASN A 110 -3.08 -9.14 22.20
C ASN A 110 -2.05 -9.20 23.34
N GLU A 111 -1.51 -8.04 23.72
CA GLU A 111 -0.42 -7.85 24.67
C GLU A 111 -0.74 -6.67 25.60
N THR A 112 -0.16 -6.62 26.81
CA THR A 112 -0.33 -5.49 27.75
C THR A 112 0.14 -4.15 27.16
N SER A 113 1.04 -4.20 26.16
CA SER A 113 1.45 -3.05 25.33
C SER A 113 0.29 -2.47 24.52
N ASP A 114 -0.55 -3.30 23.87
CA ASP A 114 -1.74 -2.82 23.14
C ASP A 114 -2.67 -2.02 24.07
N THR A 115 -2.91 -2.51 25.30
CA THR A 115 -3.71 -1.79 26.31
C THR A 115 -3.05 -0.48 26.73
N SER A 116 -1.73 -0.48 26.92
CA SER A 116 -0.97 0.70 27.37
C SER A 116 -0.89 1.79 26.30
N GLU A 117 -0.76 1.40 25.03
CA GLU A 117 -0.89 2.30 23.88
C GLU A 117 -2.30 2.89 23.83
N MET A 118 -3.35 2.08 23.99
CA MET A 118 -4.73 2.57 23.89
C MET A 118 -5.18 3.39 25.10
N ALA A 119 -4.51 3.28 26.25
CA ALA A 119 -4.81 4.07 27.44
C ALA A 119 -4.55 5.57 27.26
N ILE A 120 -3.63 5.98 26.37
CA ILE A 120 -3.31 7.40 26.13
C ILE A 120 -4.35 8.12 25.26
N ILE A 121 -5.29 7.40 24.66
CA ILE A 121 -6.30 7.92 23.75
C ILE A 121 -7.62 8.14 24.52
N GLU A 122 -8.12 9.37 24.57
CA GLU A 122 -9.37 9.72 25.23
C GLU A 122 -10.40 10.35 24.27
N ASN A 123 -11.67 10.34 24.67
CA ASN A 123 -12.74 11.02 23.95
C ASN A 123 -12.48 12.54 23.91
N GLY A 124 -12.60 13.14 22.73
CA GLY A 124 -12.28 14.55 22.50
C GLY A 124 -10.84 14.82 22.04
N MET A 125 -9.97 13.81 21.97
CA MET A 125 -8.65 13.93 21.34
C MET A 125 -8.77 13.84 19.81
N TYR A 126 -7.93 14.61 19.09
CA TYR A 126 -7.67 14.36 17.68
C TYR A 126 -6.53 13.35 17.55
N VAL A 127 -6.73 12.31 16.75
CA VAL A 127 -5.73 11.25 16.49
C VAL A 127 -5.54 11.03 15.00
N THR A 128 -4.32 10.66 14.61
CA THR A 128 -4.02 10.18 13.24
C THR A 128 -3.91 8.67 13.28
N ILE A 129 -4.71 7.96 12.47
CA ILE A 129 -4.75 6.49 12.46
C ILE A 129 -4.36 5.99 11.08
N SER A 130 -3.34 5.14 11.01
CA SER A 130 -3.01 4.36 9.80
C SER A 130 -3.49 2.92 9.98
N GLY A 131 -4.22 2.37 9.02
CA GLY A 131 -4.82 1.05 9.17
C GLY A 131 -5.43 0.50 7.88
N THR A 132 -5.93 -0.73 7.96
CA THR A 132 -6.59 -1.44 6.85
C THR A 132 -8.10 -1.33 6.99
N LEU A 133 -8.79 -1.02 5.89
CA LEU A 133 -10.25 -0.96 5.85
C LEU A 133 -10.87 -2.35 5.73
N LYS A 134 -12.01 -2.53 6.41
CA LYS A 134 -12.80 -3.77 6.34
C LYS A 134 -14.30 -3.46 6.32
N GLY A 135 -14.99 -3.95 5.30
CA GLY A 135 -16.44 -4.03 5.30
C GLY A 135 -16.92 -5.10 6.29
N PHE A 136 -17.87 -4.74 7.16
CA PHE A 136 -18.49 -5.67 8.11
C PHE A 136 -19.96 -5.31 8.33
N GLN A 137 -20.86 -6.27 8.05
CA GLN A 137 -22.31 -6.14 8.26
C GLN A 137 -22.94 -4.84 7.67
N GLY A 138 -22.45 -4.39 6.51
CA GLY A 138 -22.93 -3.18 5.83
C GLY A 138 -22.33 -1.86 6.36
N LYS A 139 -21.38 -1.92 7.29
CA LYS A 139 -20.58 -0.79 7.77
C LYS A 139 -19.12 -0.90 7.33
N ASN A 140 -18.43 0.24 7.29
CA ASN A 140 -16.98 0.32 7.23
C ASN A 140 -16.39 0.35 8.64
N MET A 141 -15.32 -0.42 8.85
CA MET A 141 -14.52 -0.39 10.06
C MET A 141 -13.04 -0.25 9.72
N LEU A 142 -12.32 0.58 10.46
CA LEU A 142 -10.86 0.71 10.36
C LEU A 142 -10.16 -0.19 11.39
N LEU A 143 -9.20 -0.99 10.93
CA LEU A 143 -8.31 -1.80 11.76
C LEU A 143 -6.93 -1.13 11.81
N PRO A 144 -6.53 -0.47 12.92
CA PRO A 144 -5.24 0.21 13.03
C PRO A 144 -4.05 -0.76 12.90
N SER A 145 -2.98 -0.30 12.25
CA SER A 145 -1.72 -1.05 12.21
C SER A 145 -0.97 -0.97 13.55
N ARG A 146 -0.03 -1.90 13.78
CA ARG A 146 0.84 -1.91 14.97
C ARG A 146 1.88 -0.76 15.02
N SER A 147 1.90 0.14 14.04
CA SER A 147 2.90 1.21 13.92
C SER A 147 2.29 2.51 13.40
N GLY A 148 1.04 2.79 13.77
CA GLY A 148 0.21 3.80 13.10
C GLY A 148 -0.86 4.45 13.98
N LEU A 149 -0.56 4.61 15.27
CA LEU A 149 -1.34 5.32 16.29
C LEU A 149 -0.39 6.27 17.04
#